data_AF-A0AAV6I6L9-F1
#
_entry.id   AF-A0AAV6I6L9-F1
#
_cell.length_a   1.000
_cell.length_b   1.000
_cell.length_c   1.000
_cell.angle_alpha   90.00
_cell.angle_beta   90.00
_cell.angle_gamma   90.00
#
_symmetry.space_group_name_H-M   'P 1'
#
loop_
_entity.id
_entity.type
_entity.pdbx_description
1 polymer ?
#
loop_
_entity_poly.entity_id
_entity_poly.type
_entity_poly.pdbx_seq_one_letter_code
_entity_poly.pdbx_strand_id
1 'polypeptide(L)'
;MILSSGIEDKDRDIAQRMAMVALWCVQDSPDARPPMSDVVKMLEGGVEIMPPPKPFNYLFFVGINVLNPPTHTSNMSDYSTSDGTNSYWYKEHTTTIMAKYEIQIASS
;
A
#
# COMPACT_ATOMS: atom_id res chain seq x y z
N MET A 1 -3.06 19.06 25.15
CA MET A 1 -1.86 18.29 25.51
C MET A 1 -1.40 17.65 24.21
N ILE A 2 -0.18 17.88 23.72
CA ILE A 2 0.22 17.24 22.45
C ILE A 2 0.46 15.76 22.74
N LEU A 3 -0.35 14.88 22.12
CA LEU A 3 -0.13 13.43 22.15
C LEU A 3 1.19 13.12 21.43
N SER A 4 1.87 12.01 21.77
CA SER A 4 3.19 11.64 21.23
C SER A 4 3.32 11.66 19.70
N SER A 5 2.19 11.68 18.98
CA SER A 5 2.08 11.80 17.52
C SER A 5 2.12 13.24 16.99
N GLY A 6 2.30 14.27 17.83
CA GLY A 6 2.32 15.68 17.40
C GLY A 6 0.93 16.25 17.04
N ILE A 7 -0.13 15.45 17.16
CA ILE A 7 -1.51 15.85 16.86
C ILE A 7 -2.10 16.46 18.12
N GLU A 8 -2.63 17.68 17.99
CA GLU A 8 -3.37 18.32 19.07
C GLU A 8 -4.72 17.63 19.30
N ASP A 9 -5.19 17.61 20.54
CA ASP A 9 -6.47 16.95 20.90
C ASP A 9 -7.65 17.46 20.05
N LYS A 10 -7.64 18.76 19.71
CA LYS A 10 -8.66 19.41 18.86
C LYS A 10 -8.69 18.88 17.42
N ASP A 11 -7.56 18.36 16.94
CA ASP A 11 -7.37 17.89 15.56
C ASP A 11 -7.49 16.37 15.46
N ARG A 12 -7.74 15.68 16.58
CA ARG A 12 -7.81 14.21 16.64
C ARG A 12 -8.88 13.64 15.71
N ASP A 13 -10.05 14.26 15.65
CA ASP A 13 -11.15 13.80 14.81
C ASP A 13 -10.83 13.98 13.32
N ILE A 14 -10.17 15.10 12.97
CA ILE A 14 -9.70 15.37 11.61
C ILE A 14 -8.64 14.36 11.21
N ALA A 15 -7.66 14.09 12.09
CA ALA A 15 -6.61 13.12 11.84
C ALA A 15 -7.18 11.70 11.66
N GLN A 16 -8.14 11.30 12.50
CA GLN A 16 -8.83 10.01 12.36
C GLN A 16 -9.56 9.91 11.03
N ARG A 17 -10.31 10.95 10.64
CA ARG A 17 -11.00 11.01 9.35
C ARG A 17 -10.02 10.90 8.18
N MET A 18 -8.93 11.68 8.20
CA MET A 18 -7.89 11.61 7.17
C MET A 18 -7.27 10.22 7.06
N ALA A 19 -7.00 9.57 8.20
CA ALA A 19 -6.47 8.21 8.22
C ALA A 19 -7.45 7.21 7.60
N MET A 20 -8.75 7.30 7.88
CA MET A 20 -9.75 6.42 7.27
C MET A 20 -9.85 6.62 5.76
N VAL A 21 -9.85 7.87 5.28
CA VAL A 21 -9.84 8.18 3.83
C VAL A 21 -8.58 7.62 3.17
N ALA A 22 -7.41 7.83 3.78
CA ALA A 22 -6.15 7.31 3.26
C ALA A 22 -6.18 5.78 3.12
N LEU A 23 -6.71 5.09 4.13
CA LEU A 23 -6.86 3.63 4.12
C LEU A 23 -7.83 3.12 3.02
N TRP A 24 -8.84 3.90 2.63
CA TRP A 24 -9.68 3.59 1.47
C TRP A 24 -8.95 3.80 0.13
N CYS A 25 -8.09 4.81 0.03
CA CYS A 25 -7.37 5.13 -1.20
C CYS A 25 -6.24 4.15 -1.52
N VAL A 26 -5.62 3.55 -0.49
CA VAL A 26 -4.48 2.63 -0.64
C VAL A 26 -4.88 1.16 -0.80
N GLN A 27 -6.15 0.87 -1.07
CA GLN A 27 -6.61 -0.51 -1.26
C GLN A 27 -5.89 -1.18 -2.45
N ASP A 28 -5.53 -2.45 -2.27
CA ASP A 28 -4.85 -3.28 -3.29
C ASP A 28 -5.70 -3.36 -4.57
N SER A 29 -7.01 -3.59 -4.43
CA SER A 29 -7.93 -3.61 -5.56
C SER A 29 -8.28 -2.18 -6.01
N PRO A 30 -8.10 -1.83 -7.30
CA PRO A 30 -8.46 -0.52 -7.82
C PRO A 30 -9.96 -0.25 -7.71
N ASP A 31 -10.80 -1.29 -7.85
CA ASP A 31 -12.25 -1.18 -7.79
C ASP A 31 -12.77 -0.90 -6.36
N ALA A 32 -11.95 -1.20 -5.35
CA ALA A 32 -12.28 -0.92 -3.96
C ALA A 32 -11.95 0.52 -3.55
N ARG A 33 -11.25 1.28 -4.39
CA ARG A 33 -10.89 2.68 -4.12
C ARG A 33 -12.08 3.59 -4.43
N PRO A 34 -12.44 4.51 -3.52
CA PRO A 34 -13.52 5.45 -3.79
C PRO A 34 -13.14 6.43 -4.92
N PRO A 35 -14.12 6.92 -5.69
CA PRO A 35 -13.87 7.97 -6.66
C PRO A 35 -13.48 9.28 -5.96
N MET A 36 -12.73 10.15 -6.64
CA MET A 36 -12.26 11.41 -6.05
C MET A 36 -13.39 12.32 -5.56
N SER A 37 -14.55 12.29 -6.21
CA SER A 37 -15.74 13.03 -5.75
C SER A 37 -16.20 12.61 -4.36
N ASP A 38 -16.06 11.33 -4.02
CA ASP A 38 -16.47 10.81 -2.72
C ASP A 38 -15.37 11.03 -1.69
N VAL A 39 -14.09 10.90 -2.08
CA VAL A 39 -12.94 11.29 -1.25
C VAL A 39 -13.09 12.73 -0.75
N VAL A 40 -13.45 13.67 -1.62
CA VAL A 40 -13.65 15.08 -1.25
C VAL A 40 -14.80 15.21 -0.24
N LYS A 41 -15.96 14.60 -0.50
CA LYS A 41 -17.10 14.64 0.44
C LYS A 41 -16.76 14.03 1.80
N MET A 42 -15.99 12.95 1.81
CA MET A 42 -15.51 12.29 3.03
C MET A 42 -14.59 13.21 3.84
N LEU A 43 -13.71 13.97 3.17
CA LEU A 43 -12.80 14.93 3.81
C LEU A 43 -13.52 16.19 4.32
N GLU A 44 -14.45 16.73 3.54
CA GLU A 44 -15.29 17.87 3.92
C GLU A 44 -16.20 17.54 5.11
N GLY A 45 -16.48 16.27 5.32
CA GLY A 45 -17.16 15.79 6.51
C GLY A 45 -18.67 15.72 6.44
N GLY A 46 -19.23 15.87 5.24
CA GLY A 46 -20.66 15.71 4.99
C GLY A 46 -21.14 14.26 5.02
N VAL A 47 -20.23 13.29 5.15
CA VAL A 47 -20.53 11.85 5.11
C VAL A 47 -19.75 11.11 6.20
N GLU A 48 -20.40 10.15 6.86
CA GLU A 48 -19.75 9.22 7.78
C GLU A 48 -18.92 8.20 7.01
N ILE A 49 -17.71 7.91 7.49
CA ILE A 49 -16.78 7.01 6.81
C ILE A 49 -16.81 5.66 7.52
N MET A 50 -17.24 4.62 6.81
CA MET A 50 -17.13 3.26 7.32
C MET A 50 -15.67 2.79 7.34
N PRO A 51 -15.29 1.90 8.27
CA PRO A 51 -13.96 1.30 8.28
C PRO A 51 -13.63 0.62 6.95
N PRO A 52 -12.47 0.91 6.34
CA PRO A 52 -12.07 0.27 5.09
C PRO A 52 -11.81 -1.23 5.28
N PRO A 53 -12.03 -2.04 4.24
CA PRO A 53 -11.58 -3.43 4.23
C PRO A 53 -10.06 -3.48 4.46
N LYS A 54 -9.55 -4.57 5.05
CA LYS A 54 -8.13 -4.69 5.39
C LYS A 54 -7.30 -4.56 4.10
N PRO A 55 -6.49 -3.50 3.95
CA PRO A 55 -5.84 -3.20 2.68
C PRO A 55 -4.70 -4.15 2.34
N PHE A 56 -4.16 -4.89 3.31
CA PHE A 56 -2.96 -5.73 3.12
C PHE A 56 -3.24 -7.20 3.43
N ASN A 57 -3.93 -7.89 2.54
CA ASN A 57 -4.15 -9.34 2.70
C ASN A 57 -2.82 -10.11 2.71
N TYR A 58 -1.80 -9.62 2.01
CA TYR A 58 -0.48 -10.26 1.94
C TYR A 58 0.37 -10.10 3.21
N LEU A 59 0.19 -9.02 4.00
CA LEU A 59 0.95 -8.85 5.26
C LEU A 59 0.61 -9.91 6.32
N PHE A 60 -0.54 -10.56 6.21
CA PHE A 60 -0.87 -11.71 7.06
C PHE A 60 0.11 -12.88 6.83
N PHE A 61 0.61 -13.07 5.61
CA PHE A 61 1.58 -14.13 5.30
C PHE A 61 2.97 -13.83 5.87
N VAL A 62 3.35 -12.55 5.95
CA VAL A 62 4.63 -12.10 6.51
C VAL A 62 4.63 -12.16 8.05
N GLY A 63 3.50 -11.88 8.69
CA GLY A 63 3.36 -11.80 10.15
C GLY A 63 3.42 -13.13 10.91
N ILE A 64 3.17 -14.27 10.26
CA ILE A 64 3.27 -15.60 10.90
C ILE A 64 4.73 -16.07 11.02
N ASN A 65 5.62 -15.62 10.11
CA ASN A 65 7.01 -16.07 10.07
C ASN A 65 7.93 -15.34 11.06
N VAL A 66 7.46 -14.25 11.69
CA VAL A 66 8.24 -13.45 12.65
C VAL A 66 8.01 -13.85 14.11
N LEU A 67 6.89 -14.55 14.43
CA LEU A 67 6.53 -14.91 15.81
C LEU A 67 6.80 -16.36 16.21
N ASN A 68 7.19 -17.24 15.28
CA ASN A 68 7.54 -18.63 15.60
C ASN A 68 9.06 -18.77 15.70
N PRO A 69 9.63 -19.13 16.88
CA PRO A 69 11.05 -19.47 16.97
C PRO A 69 11.32 -20.71 16.10
N PRO A 70 12.43 -20.76 15.32
CA PRO A 70 12.71 -21.89 14.46
C PRO A 70 13.08 -23.11 15.33
N THR A 71 12.15 -24.04 15.50
CA THR A 71 12.48 -25.40 15.91
C THR A 71 13.23 -26.06 14.76
N HIS A 72 14.55 -26.19 14.96
CA HIS A 72 15.52 -26.96 14.18
C HIS A 72 14.91 -28.00 13.23
N THR A 73 15.06 -27.81 11.92
CA THR A 73 15.74 -28.72 10.98
C THR A 73 15.57 -28.25 9.53
N SER A 74 16.60 -28.53 8.73
CA SER A 74 16.75 -28.38 7.27
C SER A 74 17.26 -27.04 6.70
N ASN A 75 18.57 -27.08 6.44
CA ASN A 75 19.26 -26.58 5.25
C ASN A 75 19.35 -25.06 5.05
N MET A 76 20.41 -24.52 5.66
CA MET A 76 21.10 -23.30 5.24
C MET A 76 21.31 -23.32 3.72
N SER A 77 20.79 -22.30 3.04
CA SER A 77 21.11 -21.98 1.65
C SER A 77 21.64 -20.56 1.63
N ASP A 78 22.83 -20.41 1.07
CA ASP A 78 23.71 -19.26 1.15
C ASP A 78 23.07 -17.94 0.70
N TYR A 79 23.45 -16.86 1.37
CA TYR A 79 23.22 -15.50 0.87
C TYR A 79 24.03 -15.32 -0.42
N SER A 80 23.38 -15.50 -1.55
CA SER A 80 23.91 -14.97 -2.81
C SER A 80 23.49 -13.51 -2.89
N THR A 81 24.42 -12.60 -2.64
CA THR A 81 24.31 -11.21 -3.08
C THR A 81 24.20 -11.24 -4.61
N SER A 82 22.99 -11.12 -5.14
CA SER A 82 22.78 -10.91 -6.58
C SER A 82 22.37 -9.46 -6.79
N ASP A 83 23.31 -8.71 -7.37
CA ASP A 83 23.05 -7.46 -8.05
C ASP A 83 21.97 -7.67 -9.13
N GLY A 84 20.96 -6.80 -9.17
CA GLY A 84 20.03 -6.70 -10.30
C GLY A 84 18.57 -6.98 -9.97
N THR A 85 17.90 -6.00 -9.36
CA THR A 85 16.43 -5.92 -9.29
C THR A 85 15.86 -5.61 -10.68
N ASN A 86 15.33 -6.63 -11.38
CA ASN A 86 14.36 -6.38 -12.45
C ASN A 86 13.00 -6.94 -12.02
N SER A 87 12.13 -6.02 -11.59
CA SER A 87 10.78 -6.34 -11.13
C SER A 87 9.92 -6.78 -12.31
N TYR A 88 9.36 -7.98 -12.18
CA TYR A 88 8.45 -8.63 -13.14
C TYR A 88 7.26 -7.73 -13.53
N TRP A 89 6.89 -6.80 -12.65
CA TRP A 89 5.83 -5.79 -12.81
C TRP A 89 5.98 -4.91 -14.07
N TYR A 90 7.20 -4.60 -14.52
CA TYR A 90 7.40 -3.80 -15.74
C TYR A 90 7.24 -4.61 -17.03
N LYS A 91 7.38 -5.94 -16.96
CA LYS A 91 7.41 -6.78 -18.15
C LYS A 91 6.02 -7.09 -18.69
N GLU A 92 5.01 -7.09 -17.83
CA GLU A 92 3.62 -7.38 -18.21
C GLU A 92 2.90 -6.18 -18.83
N HIS A 93 3.35 -4.95 -18.53
CA HIS A 93 2.78 -3.69 -19.02
C HIS A 93 3.69 -2.99 -20.04
N THR A 94 4.32 -3.75 -20.96
CA THR A 94 4.69 -3.19 -22.28
C THR A 94 3.40 -2.92 -23.06
N THR A 95 2.64 -1.97 -22.54
CA THR A 95 1.21 -1.82 -22.80
C THR A 95 1.06 -1.31 -24.23
N THR A 96 0.03 -1.77 -24.94
CA THR A 96 -0.35 -1.41 -26.33
C THR A 96 -0.14 0.06 -26.71
N ILE A 97 -0.22 0.98 -25.74
CA ILE A 97 0.08 2.40 -25.88
C ILE A 97 1.53 2.67 -26.29
N MET A 98 2.51 2.00 -25.67
CA MET A 98 3.94 2.16 -26.00
C MET A 98 4.24 1.72 -27.44
N ALA A 99 3.57 0.65 -27.91
CA ALA A 99 3.65 0.20 -29.29
C ALA A 99 2.94 1.14 -30.27
N LYS A 100 1.83 1.76 -29.88
CA LYS A 100 1.07 2.70 -30.73
C LYS A 100 1.84 4.00 -31.02
N TYR A 101 2.70 4.44 -30.11
CA TYR A 101 3.42 5.71 -30.20
C TYR A 101 4.95 5.55 -30.29
N GLU A 102 5.43 4.33 -30.51
CA GLU A 102 6.87 3.98 -30.67
C GLU A 102 7.79 4.58 -29.59
N ILE A 103 7.32 4.58 -28.35
CA ILE A 103 8.07 5.19 -27.24
C ILE A 103 9.23 4.25 -26.86
N GLN A 104 10.46 4.71 -27.05
CA GLN A 104 11.68 3.96 -26.70
C GLN A 104 12.02 4.12 -25.21
N ILE A 105 12.47 3.03 -24.59
CA ILE A 105 12.93 3.05 -23.20
C ILE A 105 14.39 3.51 -23.18
N ALA A 106 14.68 4.56 -22.42
CA ALA A 106 16.06 4.98 -22.18
C ALA A 106 16.74 3.99 -21.22
N SER A 107 17.85 3.38 -21.67
CA SER A 107 18.76 2.67 -20.76
C SER A 107 19.52 3.68 -19.92
N SER A 108 19.66 3.41 -18.62
CA SER A 108 20.63 4.10 -17.79
C SER A 108 22.01 3.46 -17.89
#